data_AF-A0A955CAT4-F1
#
_entry.id   AF-A0A955CAT4-F1
#
_cell.length_a   1.000
_cell.length_b   1.000
_cell.length_c   1.000
_cell.angle_alpha   90.00
_cell.angle_beta   90.00
_cell.angle_gamma   90.00
#
_symmetry.space_group_name_H-M   'P 1'
#
loop_
_entity.id
_entity.type
_entity.pdbx_description
1 polymer ?
#
loop_
_entity_poly.entity_id
_entity_poly.type
_entity_poly.pdbx_seq_one_letter_code
_entity_poly.pdbx_strand_id
1 'polypeptide(L)'
;MKTFLAIPYRRLVLLAILALAPAQALRGQDDNEDGRPPPQGQPIVFRIDPDFVDVGDAVQGIQPAVDRDAESWLRRAAEAVNREDWKLAADTLERIIREHGSTLVTSPEGTYRSAIEMAQAQIAALPPEGLEAYRILFDPAARRLMRLAESNHDLNPLREVARVYPMTTHGPEALDLLTVRLLDDLNPGEAIAYLNRLDALAQSRVPRAEIELRRVVALSLLGQRATATKTLDAVAAESGNDAGITSRIAAIREFIESGGAARMTRAHLSNAWSSRLGPTGRGVAQDLSPLV
;
A
#
# COMPACT_ATOMS: atom_id res chain seq x y z
N MET A 1 -21.48 -17.83 -44.24
CA MET A 1 -21.95 -16.44 -44.11
C MET A 1 -22.88 -16.35 -42.90
N LYS A 2 -22.35 -15.95 -41.74
CA LYS A 2 -23.11 -15.74 -40.51
C LYS A 2 -22.91 -14.30 -40.08
N THR A 3 -23.99 -13.54 -40.11
CA THR A 3 -24.08 -12.11 -39.81
C THR A 3 -23.93 -11.92 -38.31
N PHE A 4 -22.83 -11.28 -37.87
CA PHE A 4 -22.65 -10.87 -36.49
C PHE A 4 -23.37 -9.53 -36.27
N LEU A 5 -24.37 -9.55 -35.39
CA LEU A 5 -25.08 -8.37 -34.91
C LEU A 5 -24.14 -7.52 -34.05
N ALA A 6 -23.93 -6.27 -34.45
CA ALA A 6 -23.29 -5.26 -33.64
C ALA A 6 -24.26 -4.77 -32.54
N ILE A 7 -23.84 -4.85 -31.28
CA ILE A 7 -24.57 -4.29 -30.13
C ILE A 7 -23.93 -2.93 -29.80
N PRO A 8 -24.62 -1.78 -29.96
CA PRO A 8 -24.12 -0.50 -29.48
C PRO A 8 -24.52 -0.32 -28.00
N TYR A 9 -23.55 -0.35 -27.09
CA TYR A 9 -23.76 0.11 -25.72
C TYR A 9 -23.85 1.64 -25.70
N ARG A 10 -25.07 2.13 -25.89
CA ARG A 10 -25.48 3.51 -25.60
C ARG A 10 -25.55 3.71 -24.08
N ARG A 11 -24.96 4.83 -23.66
CA ARG A 11 -25.13 5.53 -22.37
C ARG A 11 -26.53 5.35 -21.79
N LEU A 12 -26.62 4.83 -20.57
CA LEU A 12 -27.82 4.90 -19.74
C LEU A 12 -27.49 5.63 -18.43
N VAL A 13 -28.09 6.80 -18.35
CA VAL A 13 -28.23 7.66 -17.19
C VAL A 13 -29.24 7.03 -16.23
N LEU A 14 -28.92 6.96 -14.94
CA LEU A 14 -29.79 6.77 -13.78
C LEU A 14 -29.03 7.46 -12.64
N LEU A 15 -29.37 8.65 -12.11
CA LEU A 15 -30.63 9.24 -11.67
C LEU A 15 -31.40 8.34 -10.69
N ALA A 16 -30.95 8.31 -9.43
CA ALA A 16 -31.73 7.81 -8.31
C ALA A 16 -31.45 8.60 -7.01
N ILE A 17 -32.35 9.55 -6.76
CA ILE A 17 -33.09 9.75 -5.50
C ILE A 17 -32.30 10.26 -4.27
N LEU A 18 -32.49 11.57 -4.04
CA LEU A 18 -32.55 12.21 -2.73
C LEU A 18 -33.54 11.45 -1.82
N ALA A 19 -33.06 10.92 -0.69
CA ALA A 19 -33.89 10.59 0.45
C ALA A 19 -33.46 11.46 1.64
N LEU A 20 -34.25 12.49 1.88
CA LEU A 20 -34.20 13.39 3.02
C LEU A 20 -34.68 12.59 4.26
N ALA A 21 -33.75 12.18 5.13
CA ALA A 21 -34.11 11.58 6.41
C ALA A 21 -34.34 12.69 7.45
N PRO A 22 -35.45 12.67 8.21
CA PRO A 22 -35.68 13.62 9.29
C PRO A 22 -34.75 13.34 10.47
N ALA A 23 -34.14 14.40 10.98
CA ALA A 23 -33.42 14.42 12.24
C ALA A 23 -34.35 13.96 13.38
N GLN A 24 -34.17 12.72 13.84
CA GLN A 24 -34.73 12.29 15.10
C GLN A 24 -33.79 12.72 16.22
N ALA A 25 -34.34 13.57 17.08
CA ALA A 25 -33.75 14.02 18.32
C ALA A 25 -33.42 12.82 19.21
N LEU A 26 -32.13 12.55 19.40
CA LEU A 26 -31.63 11.76 20.53
C LEU A 26 -31.85 12.60 21.80
N ARG A 27 -33.00 12.37 22.43
CA ARG A 27 -33.34 12.83 23.76
C ARG A 27 -32.60 11.92 24.74
N GLY A 28 -31.74 12.52 25.55
CA GLY A 28 -30.71 11.85 26.32
C GLY A 28 -31.18 11.00 27.50
N GLN A 29 -30.21 10.27 28.02
CA GLN A 29 -30.20 9.74 29.38
C GLN A 29 -28.78 9.96 29.91
N ASP A 30 -28.51 11.20 30.32
CA ASP A 30 -27.33 11.60 31.06
C ASP A 30 -27.62 11.32 32.55
N ASP A 31 -27.15 10.19 33.05
CA ASP A 31 -27.19 9.84 34.48
C ASP A 31 -26.07 10.58 35.26
N ASN A 32 -26.01 11.91 35.12
CA ASN A 32 -25.16 12.80 35.93
C ASN A 32 -26.01 13.51 36.98
N GLU A 33 -26.39 12.79 38.04
CA GLU A 33 -27.16 13.34 39.17
C GLU A 33 -26.34 14.24 40.12
N ASP A 34 -25.02 14.33 39.96
CA ASP A 34 -24.22 15.29 40.73
C ASP A 34 -23.97 16.55 39.89
N GLY A 35 -24.83 17.56 40.06
CA GLY A 35 -24.76 18.89 39.44
C GLY A 35 -23.54 19.73 39.82
N ARG A 36 -22.36 19.11 39.94
CA ARG A 36 -21.07 19.79 40.13
C ARG A 36 -20.46 20.02 38.75
N PRO A 37 -20.11 21.26 38.39
CA PRO A 37 -19.33 21.50 37.18
C PRO A 37 -18.00 20.72 37.29
N PRO A 38 -17.54 20.05 36.20
CA PRO A 38 -16.23 19.41 36.22
C PRO A 38 -15.17 20.47 36.56
N PRO A 39 -14.22 20.18 37.46
CA PRO A 39 -13.21 21.15 37.87
C PRO A 39 -12.39 21.57 36.65
N GLN A 40 -12.65 22.78 36.15
CA GLN A 40 -11.87 23.37 35.07
C GLN A 40 -10.51 23.79 35.63
N GLY A 41 -9.43 23.22 35.09
CA GLY A 41 -8.08 23.77 35.25
C GLY A 41 -7.12 23.02 36.16
N GLN A 42 -7.38 21.78 36.58
CA GLN A 42 -6.31 20.96 37.17
C GLN A 42 -5.61 20.15 36.07
N PRO A 43 -4.30 20.34 35.85
CA PRO A 43 -3.55 19.44 34.98
C PRO A 43 -3.68 18.02 35.55
N ILE A 44 -3.99 17.05 34.69
CA ILE A 44 -3.91 15.64 35.04
C ILE A 44 -2.43 15.33 35.23
N VAL A 45 -1.94 15.51 36.46
CA VAL A 45 -0.61 15.07 36.85
C VAL A 45 -0.75 13.58 37.14
N PHE A 46 -0.35 12.74 36.19
CA PHE A 46 -0.08 11.34 36.48
C PHE A 46 1.07 11.30 37.49
N ARG A 47 0.74 11.29 38.79
CA ARG A 47 1.67 10.85 39.82
C ARG A 47 1.87 9.36 39.61
N ILE A 48 2.94 9.02 38.91
CA ILE A 48 3.50 7.68 38.99
C ILE A 48 4.09 7.61 40.40
N ASP A 49 3.47 6.84 41.29
CA ASP A 49 4.01 6.60 42.62
C ASP A 49 5.40 5.95 42.47
N PRO A 50 6.48 6.60 42.92
CA PRO A 50 7.84 6.11 42.74
C PRO A 50 8.11 4.82 43.53
N ASP A 51 7.26 4.48 44.49
CA ASP A 51 7.34 3.26 45.30
C ASP A 51 6.66 2.04 44.64
N PHE A 52 6.05 2.20 43.46
CA PHE A 52 5.37 1.10 42.76
C PHE A 52 6.28 0.29 41.82
N VAL A 53 7.59 0.56 41.80
CA VAL A 53 8.53 -0.20 40.97
C VAL A 53 9.64 -0.79 41.84
N ASP A 54 9.32 -1.90 42.48
CA ASP A 54 10.34 -2.88 42.89
C ASP A 54 10.89 -3.54 41.61
N VAL A 55 11.97 -2.97 41.05
CA VAL A 55 12.69 -3.51 39.87
C VAL A 55 13.55 -4.73 40.25
N GLY A 56 13.33 -5.32 41.43
CA GLY A 56 14.15 -6.37 42.02
C GLY A 56 13.87 -7.79 41.55
N ASP A 57 12.70 -8.07 40.96
CA ASP A 57 12.33 -9.43 40.55
C ASP A 57 11.80 -9.46 39.10
N ALA A 58 12.60 -10.09 38.23
CA ALA A 58 12.26 -10.54 36.89
C ALA A 58 11.35 -9.59 36.06
N VAL A 59 11.97 -8.63 35.35
CA VAL A 59 11.43 -8.22 34.05
C VAL A 59 11.58 -9.44 33.12
N GLN A 60 10.68 -10.41 33.28
CA GLN A 60 10.39 -11.43 32.30
C GLN A 60 9.77 -10.66 31.14
N GLY A 61 10.64 -10.05 30.32
CA GLY A 61 10.27 -9.17 29.23
C GLY A 61 9.22 -9.88 28.40
N ILE A 62 8.16 -9.16 28.05
CA ILE A 62 7.07 -9.68 27.22
C ILE A 62 7.70 -10.25 25.94
N GLN A 63 7.88 -11.58 25.89
CA GLN A 63 8.38 -12.25 24.71
C GLN A 63 7.20 -12.39 23.75
N PRO A 64 7.28 -11.83 22.53
CA PRO A 64 6.20 -12.00 21.57
C PRO A 64 6.01 -13.48 21.27
N ALA A 65 4.76 -13.88 21.00
CA ALA A 65 4.48 -15.25 20.58
C ALA A 65 5.09 -15.50 19.19
N VAL A 66 6.12 -16.34 19.16
CA VAL A 66 6.83 -16.75 17.94
C VAL A 66 6.24 -18.04 17.39
N ASP A 67 6.06 -18.11 16.08
CA ASP A 67 5.58 -19.31 15.38
C ASP A 67 6.76 -20.18 14.92
N ARG A 68 6.97 -21.30 15.62
CA ARG A 68 8.05 -22.26 15.33
C ARG A 68 7.83 -23.05 14.03
N ASP A 69 6.58 -23.21 13.60
CA ASP A 69 6.28 -23.91 12.35
C ASP A 69 6.68 -23.03 11.17
N ALA A 70 6.37 -21.73 11.23
CA ALA A 70 6.82 -20.75 10.24
C ALA A 70 8.36 -20.71 10.14
N GLU A 71 9.08 -20.74 11.27
CA GLU A 71 10.55 -20.82 11.28
C GLU A 71 11.08 -22.12 10.64
N SER A 72 10.40 -23.25 10.88
CA SER A 72 10.73 -24.52 10.24
C SER A 72 10.52 -24.48 8.72
N TRP A 73 9.43 -23.88 8.26
CA TRP A 73 9.17 -23.72 6.83
C TRP A 73 10.17 -22.78 6.15
N LEU A 74 10.56 -21.68 6.81
CA LEU A 74 11.59 -20.75 6.31
C LEU A 74 12.95 -21.46 6.15
N ARG A 75 13.33 -22.33 7.09
CA ARG A 75 14.56 -23.14 6.96
C ARG A 75 14.47 -24.14 5.82
N ARG A 76 13.35 -24.83 5.67
CA ARG A 76 13.12 -25.77 4.57
C ARG A 76 13.17 -25.08 3.19
N ALA A 77 12.61 -23.87 3.08
CA ALA A 77 12.72 -23.08 1.87
C ALA A 77 14.19 -22.75 1.54
N ALA A 78 14.96 -22.30 2.53
CA ALA A 78 16.39 -22.01 2.36
C ALA A 78 17.20 -23.27 1.95
N GLU A 79 16.89 -24.43 2.51
CA GLU A 79 17.51 -25.70 2.09
C GLU A 79 17.14 -26.09 0.64
N ALA A 80 15.90 -25.81 0.21
CA ALA A 80 15.50 -26.01 -1.19
C ALA A 80 16.25 -25.07 -2.14
N VAL A 81 16.44 -23.80 -1.75
CA VAL A 81 17.26 -22.82 -2.49
C VAL A 81 18.71 -23.31 -2.62
N ASN A 82 19.31 -23.80 -1.54
CA ASN A 82 20.69 -24.32 -1.56
C ASN A 82 20.87 -25.56 -2.45
N ARG A 83 19.80 -26.30 -2.72
CA ARG A 83 19.80 -27.46 -3.62
C ARG A 83 19.34 -27.11 -5.04
N GLU A 84 19.10 -25.83 -5.31
CA GLU A 84 18.58 -25.33 -6.58
C GLU A 84 17.22 -25.94 -6.96
N ASP A 85 16.45 -26.43 -5.97
CA ASP A 85 15.09 -26.92 -6.16
C ASP A 85 14.11 -25.74 -6.11
N TRP A 86 14.12 -24.96 -7.20
CA TRP A 86 13.39 -23.69 -7.27
C TRP A 86 11.89 -23.83 -7.08
N LYS A 87 11.31 -24.94 -7.58
CA LYS A 87 9.89 -25.20 -7.43
C LYS A 87 9.54 -25.43 -5.96
N LEU A 88 10.28 -26.31 -5.27
CA LEU A 88 10.04 -26.58 -3.86
C LEU A 88 10.25 -25.32 -3.01
N ALA A 89 11.28 -24.53 -3.30
CA ALA A 89 11.52 -23.26 -2.62
C ALA A 89 10.35 -22.29 -2.81
N ALA A 90 9.92 -22.08 -4.05
CA ALA A 90 8.84 -21.17 -4.40
C ALA A 90 7.49 -21.57 -3.77
N ASP A 91 7.12 -22.86 -3.86
CA ASP A 91 5.88 -23.40 -3.25
C ASP A 91 5.91 -23.27 -1.72
N THR A 92 7.07 -23.54 -1.09
CA THR A 92 7.23 -23.43 0.37
C THR A 92 7.11 -21.98 0.83
N LEU A 93 7.73 -21.03 0.12
CA LEU A 93 7.67 -19.61 0.45
C LEU A 93 6.26 -19.05 0.27
N GLU A 94 5.55 -19.44 -0.80
CA GLU A 94 4.16 -19.02 -1.01
C GLU A 94 3.23 -19.53 0.09
N ARG A 95 3.43 -20.78 0.52
CA ARG A 95 2.69 -21.36 1.64
C ARG A 95 2.87 -20.55 2.93
N ILE A 96 4.10 -20.14 3.26
CA ILE A 96 4.36 -19.29 4.43
C ILE A 96 3.59 -17.97 4.32
N ILE A 97 3.61 -17.34 3.15
CA ILE A 97 2.90 -16.08 2.90
C ILE A 97 1.39 -16.23 3.12
N ARG A 98 0.81 -17.36 2.70
CA ARG A 98 -0.64 -17.61 2.81
C ARG A 98 -1.09 -18.08 4.19
N GLU A 99 -0.40 -19.06 4.76
CA GLU A 99 -0.82 -19.76 5.99
C GLU A 99 -0.27 -19.09 7.25
N HIS A 100 0.94 -18.51 7.18
CA HIS A 100 1.66 -17.96 8.33
C HIS A 100 1.92 -16.45 8.21
N GLY A 101 1.34 -15.76 7.22
CA GLY A 101 1.75 -14.39 6.88
C GLY A 101 1.61 -13.35 8.00
N SER A 102 0.74 -13.57 8.99
CA SER A 102 0.54 -12.68 10.13
C SER A 102 1.33 -13.07 11.39
N THR A 103 2.09 -14.17 11.37
CA THR A 103 2.84 -14.63 12.54
C THR A 103 4.22 -13.97 12.61
N LEU A 104 4.76 -13.88 13.82
CA LEU A 104 6.11 -13.38 14.08
C LEU A 104 7.11 -14.52 14.10
N VAL A 105 8.27 -14.27 13.52
CA VAL A 105 9.42 -15.18 13.49
C VAL A 105 10.66 -14.44 13.98
N THR A 106 11.62 -15.20 14.50
CA THR A 106 12.92 -14.65 14.92
C THR A 106 13.86 -14.61 13.72
N SER A 107 14.39 -13.43 13.40
CA SER A 107 15.43 -13.28 12.39
C SER A 107 16.77 -13.85 12.90
N PRO A 108 17.71 -14.20 12.00
CA PRO A 108 19.05 -14.65 12.40
C PRO A 108 19.79 -13.66 13.31
N GLU A 109 19.47 -12.36 13.19
CA GLU A 109 20.03 -11.27 14.00
C GLU A 109 19.35 -11.13 15.38
N GLY A 110 18.39 -12.00 15.70
CA GLY A 110 17.62 -11.95 16.95
C GLY A 110 16.52 -10.87 16.97
N THR A 111 16.15 -10.32 15.81
CA THR A 111 15.05 -9.35 15.71
C THR A 111 13.74 -10.03 15.31
N TYR A 112 12.60 -9.55 15.80
CA TYR A 112 11.29 -10.09 15.42
C TYR A 112 10.81 -9.47 14.12
N ARG A 113 10.44 -10.31 13.16
CA ARG A 113 9.87 -9.88 11.86
C ARG A 113 8.66 -10.73 11.52
N SER A 114 7.80 -10.25 10.64
CA SER A 114 6.69 -11.07 10.17
C SER A 114 7.17 -12.19 9.25
N ALA A 115 6.52 -13.35 9.28
CA ALA A 115 6.88 -14.47 8.42
C ALA A 115 6.75 -14.11 6.92
N ILE A 116 5.76 -13.28 6.57
CA ILE A 116 5.58 -12.78 5.20
C ILE A 116 6.76 -11.93 4.72
N GLU A 117 7.28 -11.03 5.56
CA GLU A 117 8.44 -10.21 5.20
C GLU A 117 9.69 -11.05 5.01
N MET A 118 9.89 -12.05 5.87
CA MET A 118 11.02 -12.98 5.75
C MET A 118 10.91 -13.83 4.48
N ALA A 119 9.72 -14.37 4.17
CA ALA A 119 9.50 -15.14 2.96
C ALA A 119 9.69 -14.29 1.69
N GLN A 120 9.14 -13.07 1.67
CA GLN A 120 9.33 -12.14 0.55
C GLN A 120 10.79 -11.73 0.37
N ALA A 121 11.53 -11.51 1.45
CA ALA A 121 12.97 -11.23 1.39
C ALA A 121 13.74 -12.41 0.79
N GLN A 122 13.40 -13.65 1.15
CA GLN A 122 14.01 -14.83 0.53
C GLN A 122 13.67 -14.94 -0.97
N ILE A 123 12.43 -14.67 -1.38
CA ILE A 123 12.05 -14.64 -2.81
C ILE A 123 12.87 -13.57 -3.55
N ALA A 124 12.97 -12.36 -2.98
CA ALA A 124 13.73 -11.27 -3.58
C ALA A 124 15.23 -11.57 -3.73
N ALA A 125 15.77 -12.41 -2.85
CA ALA A 125 17.17 -12.81 -2.83
C ALA A 125 17.47 -14.06 -3.68
N LEU A 126 16.45 -14.67 -4.32
CA LEU A 126 16.67 -15.80 -5.23
C LEU A 126 17.58 -15.37 -6.39
N PRO A 127 18.42 -16.29 -6.90
CA PRO A 127 19.15 -16.04 -8.13
C PRO A 127 18.17 -15.88 -9.32
N PRO A 128 18.61 -15.31 -10.46
CA PRO A 128 17.75 -15.07 -11.62
C PRO A 128 16.93 -16.30 -12.05
N GLU A 129 17.52 -17.49 -12.02
CA GLU A 129 16.87 -18.77 -12.36
C GLU A 129 15.74 -19.11 -11.38
N GLY A 130 15.95 -18.88 -10.09
CA GLY A 130 14.94 -19.10 -9.04
C GLY A 130 13.80 -18.09 -9.12
N LEU A 131 14.10 -16.82 -9.41
CA LEU A 131 13.09 -15.78 -9.65
C LEU A 131 12.25 -16.08 -10.89
N GLU A 132 12.87 -16.59 -11.96
CA GLU A 132 12.15 -16.97 -13.19
C GLU A 132 11.21 -18.16 -12.92
N ALA A 133 11.70 -19.19 -12.21
CA ALA A 133 10.85 -20.31 -11.79
C ALA A 133 9.66 -19.83 -10.93
N TYR A 134 9.89 -18.92 -9.98
CA TYR A 134 8.82 -18.32 -9.19
C TYR A 134 7.77 -17.60 -10.07
N ARG A 135 8.21 -16.81 -11.06
CA ARG A 135 7.32 -16.11 -11.99
C ARG A 135 6.51 -17.05 -12.86
N ILE A 136 7.12 -18.12 -13.38
CA ILE A 136 6.42 -19.14 -14.16
C ILE A 136 5.25 -19.73 -13.36
N LEU A 137 5.46 -19.99 -12.07
CA LEU A 137 4.44 -20.58 -11.20
C LEU A 137 3.34 -19.58 -10.82
N PHE A 138 3.68 -18.33 -10.51
CA PHE A 138 2.76 -17.41 -9.83
C PHE A 138 2.27 -16.22 -10.66
N ASP A 139 2.92 -15.86 -11.78
CA ASP A 139 2.44 -14.79 -12.68
C ASP A 139 1.00 -15.05 -13.18
N PRO A 140 0.58 -16.29 -13.54
CA PRO A 140 -0.81 -16.53 -13.96
C PRO A 140 -1.84 -16.16 -12.89
N ALA A 141 -1.53 -16.40 -11.61
CA ALA A 141 -2.38 -16.05 -10.49
C ALA A 141 -2.43 -14.53 -10.27
N ALA A 142 -1.28 -13.87 -10.28
CA ALA A 142 -1.20 -12.41 -10.16
C ALA A 142 -1.95 -11.71 -11.31
N ARG A 143 -1.76 -12.17 -12.55
CA ARG A 143 -2.46 -11.63 -13.73
C ARG A 143 -3.98 -11.78 -13.64
N ARG A 144 -4.47 -12.90 -13.09
CA ARG A 144 -5.91 -13.11 -12.89
C ARG A 144 -6.48 -12.09 -11.89
N LEU A 145 -5.77 -11.83 -10.79
CA LEU A 145 -6.18 -10.83 -9.81
C LEU A 145 -6.13 -9.40 -10.39
N MET A 146 -5.13 -9.08 -11.21
CA MET A 146 -5.07 -7.79 -11.91
C MET A 146 -6.32 -7.55 -12.78
N ARG A 147 -6.70 -8.54 -13.60
CA ARG A 147 -7.93 -8.43 -14.41
C ARG A 147 -9.19 -8.28 -13.56
N LEU A 148 -9.26 -8.95 -12.42
CA LEU A 148 -10.39 -8.85 -11.51
C LEU A 148 -10.51 -7.43 -10.94
N ALA A 149 -9.40 -6.83 -10.49
CA ALA A 149 -9.35 -5.45 -10.03
C ALA A 149 -9.82 -4.47 -11.11
N GLU A 150 -9.35 -4.64 -12.36
CA GLU A 150 -9.75 -3.80 -13.49
C GLU A 150 -11.25 -3.90 -13.78
N SER A 151 -11.82 -5.12 -13.75
CA SER A 151 -13.23 -5.34 -14.08
C SER A 151 -14.21 -4.80 -13.04
N ASN A 152 -13.85 -4.83 -11.76
CA ASN A 152 -14.76 -4.52 -10.66
C ASN A 152 -14.50 -3.16 -10.00
N HIS A 153 -13.44 -2.45 -10.42
CA HIS A 153 -12.93 -1.28 -9.70
C HIS A 153 -12.68 -1.56 -8.20
N ASP A 154 -12.34 -2.80 -7.86
CA ASP A 154 -12.08 -3.24 -6.48
C ASP A 154 -10.57 -3.20 -6.21
N LEU A 155 -10.20 -2.66 -5.05
CA LEU A 155 -8.82 -2.59 -4.57
C LEU A 155 -8.34 -3.90 -3.95
N ASN A 156 -9.25 -4.76 -3.48
CA ASN A 156 -8.87 -5.98 -2.77
C ASN A 156 -8.02 -6.95 -3.60
N PRO A 157 -8.31 -7.19 -4.90
CA PRO A 157 -7.42 -8.01 -5.73
C PRO A 157 -6.04 -7.38 -5.90
N LEU A 158 -5.93 -6.04 -6.01
CA LEU A 158 -4.63 -5.35 -6.06
C LEU A 158 -3.87 -5.50 -4.74
N ARG A 159 -4.55 -5.35 -3.60
CA ARG A 159 -3.94 -5.58 -2.28
C ARG A 159 -3.42 -7.00 -2.15
N GLU A 160 -4.16 -7.99 -2.63
CA GLU A 160 -3.72 -9.38 -2.60
C GLU A 160 -2.50 -9.60 -3.51
N VAL A 161 -2.43 -8.99 -4.71
CA VAL A 161 -1.21 -9.06 -5.54
C VAL A 161 -0.03 -8.37 -4.85
N ALA A 162 -0.23 -7.16 -4.32
CA ALA A 162 0.81 -6.42 -3.61
C ALA A 162 1.30 -7.13 -2.34
N ARG A 163 0.42 -7.91 -1.68
CA ARG A 163 0.73 -8.66 -0.47
C ARG A 163 1.36 -10.02 -0.77
N VAL A 164 0.83 -10.78 -1.72
CA VAL A 164 1.23 -12.18 -1.94
C VAL A 164 2.23 -12.33 -3.08
N TYR A 165 2.14 -11.47 -4.09
CA TYR A 165 2.86 -11.61 -5.36
C TYR A 165 3.74 -10.40 -5.74
N PRO A 166 4.44 -9.71 -4.81
CA PRO A 166 5.21 -8.51 -5.16
C PRO A 166 6.40 -8.78 -6.11
N MET A 167 6.93 -10.02 -6.13
CA MET A 167 8.08 -10.40 -6.97
C MET A 167 7.70 -10.98 -8.34
N THR A 168 6.40 -11.12 -8.61
CA THR A 168 5.88 -11.47 -9.95
C THR A 168 6.08 -10.33 -10.94
N THR A 169 5.95 -10.61 -12.24
CA THR A 169 6.01 -9.55 -13.28
C THR A 169 4.93 -8.49 -13.08
N HIS A 170 3.79 -8.87 -12.49
CA HIS A 170 2.65 -7.99 -12.24
C HIS A 170 2.69 -7.31 -10.85
N GLY A 171 3.62 -7.67 -9.97
CA GLY A 171 3.73 -7.12 -8.62
C GLY A 171 3.95 -5.61 -8.59
N PRO A 172 4.99 -5.07 -9.27
CA PRO A 172 5.22 -3.62 -9.32
C PRO A 172 4.06 -2.84 -9.94
N GLU A 173 3.43 -3.36 -11.00
CA GLU A 173 2.27 -2.72 -11.64
C GLU A 173 1.06 -2.68 -10.69
N ALA A 174 0.83 -3.75 -9.92
CA ALA A 174 -0.23 -3.79 -8.91
C ALA A 174 0.00 -2.78 -7.79
N LEU A 175 1.24 -2.69 -7.29
CA LEU A 175 1.64 -1.70 -6.28
C LEU A 175 1.45 -0.27 -6.80
N ASP A 176 1.93 0.01 -8.02
CA ASP A 176 1.77 1.30 -8.68
C ASP A 176 0.30 1.70 -8.78
N LEU A 177 -0.53 0.84 -9.37
CA LEU A 177 -1.95 1.09 -9.55
C LEU A 177 -2.68 1.24 -8.21
N LEU A 178 -2.36 0.40 -7.23
CA LEU A 178 -2.95 0.47 -5.89
C LEU A 178 -2.63 1.82 -5.22
N THR A 179 -1.38 2.30 -5.30
CA THR A 179 -1.02 3.59 -4.69
C THR A 179 -1.77 4.76 -5.31
N VAL A 180 -1.94 4.77 -6.64
CA VAL A 180 -2.74 5.80 -7.34
C VAL A 180 -4.18 5.80 -6.83
N ARG A 181 -4.81 4.62 -6.78
CA ARG A 181 -6.19 4.49 -6.31
C ARG A 181 -6.37 4.89 -4.85
N LEU A 182 -5.43 4.51 -3.98
CA LEU A 182 -5.46 4.90 -2.57
C LEU A 182 -5.35 6.42 -2.38
N LEU A 183 -4.57 7.11 -3.23
CA LEU A 183 -4.49 8.57 -3.21
C LEU A 183 -5.81 9.20 -3.68
N ASP A 184 -6.43 8.66 -4.73
CA ASP A 184 -7.75 9.11 -5.21
C ASP A 184 -8.83 8.95 -4.12
N ASP A 185 -8.75 7.86 -3.34
CA ASP A 185 -9.66 7.56 -2.22
C ASP A 185 -9.32 8.30 -0.91
N LEU A 186 -8.30 9.17 -0.93
CA LEU A 186 -7.81 9.90 0.24
C LEU A 186 -7.36 9.00 1.40
N ASN A 187 -6.73 7.87 1.07
CA ASN A 187 -6.06 6.97 2.02
C ASN A 187 -4.52 7.06 1.88
N PRO A 188 -3.91 8.20 2.24
CA PRO A 188 -2.49 8.45 2.02
C PRO A 188 -1.56 7.62 2.92
N GLY A 189 -2.01 7.21 4.11
CA GLY A 189 -1.20 6.39 5.02
C GLY A 189 -0.89 5.01 4.42
N GLU A 190 -1.92 4.35 3.89
CA GLU A 190 -1.76 3.08 3.19
C GLU A 190 -0.95 3.27 1.89
N ALA A 191 -1.18 4.35 1.14
CA ALA A 191 -0.42 4.65 -0.07
C ALA A 191 1.09 4.78 0.20
N ILE A 192 1.50 5.47 1.28
CA ILE A 192 2.93 5.59 1.66
C ILE A 192 3.55 4.22 1.93
N ALA A 193 2.83 3.33 2.63
CA ALA A 193 3.33 1.98 2.91
C ALA A 193 3.59 1.19 1.62
N TYR A 194 2.70 1.28 0.63
CA TYR A 194 2.90 0.62 -0.67
C TYR A 194 3.94 1.32 -1.56
N LEU A 195 4.09 2.65 -1.50
CA LEU A 195 5.16 3.37 -2.18
C LEU A 195 6.54 2.98 -1.63
N ASN A 196 6.68 2.79 -0.31
CA ASN A 196 7.92 2.26 0.29
C ASN A 196 8.26 0.87 -0.24
N ARG A 197 7.26 -0.01 -0.37
CA ARG A 197 7.45 -1.35 -0.92
C ARG A 197 7.85 -1.28 -2.40
N LEU A 198 7.18 -0.44 -3.19
CA LEU A 198 7.47 -0.27 -4.61
C LEU A 198 8.91 0.25 -4.85
N ASP A 199 9.38 1.22 -4.05
CA ASP A 199 10.74 1.76 -4.12
C ASP A 199 11.81 0.71 -3.77
N ALA A 200 11.48 -0.23 -2.88
CA ALA A 200 12.37 -1.32 -2.50
C ALA A 200 12.47 -2.46 -3.55
N LEU A 201 11.61 -2.47 -4.57
CA LEU A 201 11.64 -3.50 -5.62
C LEU A 201 12.62 -3.12 -6.73
N ALA A 202 13.69 -3.90 -6.86
CA ALA A 202 14.71 -3.71 -7.91
C ALA A 202 14.12 -3.79 -9.34
N GLN A 203 13.06 -4.57 -9.55
CA GLN A 203 12.38 -4.73 -10.84
C GLN A 203 11.31 -3.68 -11.11
N SER A 204 11.12 -2.69 -10.24
CA SER A 204 10.15 -1.62 -10.49
C SER A 204 10.52 -0.85 -11.76
N ARG A 205 9.56 -0.69 -12.65
CA ARG A 205 9.69 0.13 -13.87
C ARG A 205 9.25 1.57 -13.66
N VAL A 206 8.71 1.88 -12.47
CA VAL A 206 8.25 3.22 -12.13
C VAL A 206 9.47 4.07 -11.76
N PRO A 207 9.72 5.19 -12.44
CA PRO A 207 10.84 6.06 -12.11
C PRO A 207 10.77 6.53 -10.65
N ARG A 208 11.91 6.52 -9.95
CA ARG A 208 11.99 6.92 -8.54
C ARG A 208 11.39 8.31 -8.27
N ALA A 209 11.61 9.26 -9.19
CA ALA A 209 11.02 10.59 -9.10
C ALA A 209 9.48 10.54 -9.05
N GLU A 210 8.82 9.65 -9.82
CA GLU A 210 7.36 9.53 -9.78
C GLU A 210 6.87 8.94 -8.46
N ILE A 211 7.57 7.95 -7.90
CA ILE A 211 7.28 7.38 -6.58
C ILE A 211 7.35 8.48 -5.51
N GLU A 212 8.41 9.28 -5.52
CA GLU A 212 8.61 10.35 -4.55
C GLU A 212 7.60 11.50 -4.71
N LEU A 213 7.25 11.90 -5.94
CA LEU A 213 6.18 12.90 -6.14
C LEU A 213 4.84 12.44 -5.57
N ARG A 214 4.49 11.16 -5.73
CA ARG A 214 3.27 10.60 -5.11
C ARG A 214 3.38 10.54 -3.59
N ARG A 215 4.58 10.24 -3.05
CA ARG A 215 4.84 10.29 -1.61
C ARG A 215 4.66 11.72 -1.06
N VAL A 216 5.15 12.74 -1.75
CA VAL A 216 4.94 14.15 -1.39
C VAL A 216 3.45 14.48 -1.29
N VAL A 217 2.66 14.03 -2.27
CA VAL A 217 1.20 14.22 -2.27
C VAL A 217 0.56 13.53 -1.07
N ALA A 218 0.94 12.27 -0.79
CA ALA A 218 0.44 11.54 0.36
C ALA A 218 0.79 12.22 1.70
N LEU A 219 2.03 12.68 1.87
CA LEU A 219 2.50 13.42 3.05
C LEU A 219 1.74 14.74 3.23
N SER A 220 1.43 15.42 2.11
CA SER A 220 0.64 16.65 2.12
C SER A 220 -0.80 16.40 2.56
N LEU A 221 -1.41 15.30 2.11
CA LEU A 221 -2.75 14.88 2.56
C LEU A 221 -2.78 14.54 4.05
N LEU A 222 -1.68 14.00 4.61
CA LEU A 222 -1.53 13.74 6.05
C LEU A 222 -1.21 15.00 6.87
N GLY A 223 -1.12 16.19 6.26
CA GLY A 223 -0.75 17.43 6.93
C GLY A 223 0.75 17.56 7.28
N GLN A 224 1.59 16.63 6.82
CA GLN A 224 3.04 16.65 7.05
C GLN A 224 3.76 17.60 6.08
N ARG A 225 3.35 18.88 6.07
CA ARG A 225 3.76 19.89 5.09
C ARG A 225 5.27 20.13 5.03
N ALA A 226 5.94 20.16 6.19
CA ALA A 226 7.38 20.36 6.26
C ALA A 226 8.14 19.21 5.57
N THR A 227 7.77 17.96 5.87
CA THR A 227 8.35 16.77 5.25
C THR A 227 8.06 16.73 3.75
N ALA A 228 6.82 16.98 3.35
CA ALA A 228 6.42 17.02 1.94
C ALA A 228 7.23 18.05 1.13
N THR A 229 7.41 19.25 1.67
CA THR A 229 8.19 20.32 1.01
C THR A 229 9.66 19.92 0.87
N LYS A 230 10.27 19.39 1.94
CA LYS A 230 11.65 18.91 1.92
C LYS A 230 11.86 17.81 0.87
N THR A 231 10.95 16.84 0.81
CA THR A 231 11.04 15.76 -0.19
C THR A 231 10.84 16.30 -1.60
N LEU A 232 9.92 17.24 -1.82
CA LEU A 232 9.71 17.85 -3.13
C LEU A 232 10.94 18.62 -3.63
N ASP A 233 11.61 19.35 -2.74
CA ASP A 233 12.85 20.08 -3.07
C ASP A 233 13.99 19.12 -3.43
N ALA A 234 14.10 17.97 -2.75
CA ALA A 234 15.06 16.93 -3.10
C ALA A 234 14.79 16.34 -4.49
N VAL A 235 13.54 16.01 -4.81
CA VAL A 235 13.15 15.52 -6.14
C VAL A 235 13.44 16.58 -7.21
N ALA A 236 13.19 17.86 -6.92
CA ALA A 236 13.49 18.96 -7.84
C ALA A 236 15.00 19.10 -8.13
N ALA A 237 15.84 18.92 -7.12
CA ALA A 237 17.29 18.94 -7.28
C ALA A 237 17.80 17.75 -8.12
N GLU A 238 17.22 16.56 -7.94
CA GLU A 238 17.64 15.34 -8.64
C GLU A 238 17.13 15.25 -10.09
N SER A 239 15.95 15.81 -10.38
CA SER A 239 15.28 15.66 -11.68
C SER A 239 15.85 16.54 -12.80
N GLY A 240 16.69 17.53 -12.46
CA GLY A 240 17.27 18.46 -13.44
C GLY A 240 16.20 19.23 -14.23
N ASN A 241 16.41 19.38 -15.55
CA ASN A 241 15.54 20.15 -16.45
C ASN A 241 14.49 19.29 -17.19
N ASP A 242 14.08 18.14 -16.65
CA ASP A 242 12.96 17.37 -17.25
C ASP A 242 11.68 18.21 -17.17
N ALA A 243 11.17 18.64 -18.34
CA ALA A 243 10.02 19.53 -18.43
C ALA A 243 8.73 18.90 -17.87
N GLY A 244 8.55 17.58 -18.03
CA GLY A 244 7.39 16.86 -17.52
C GLY A 244 7.38 16.79 -16.00
N ILE A 245 8.53 16.46 -15.41
CA ILE A 245 8.70 16.44 -13.95
C ILE A 245 8.61 17.87 -13.37
N THR A 246 9.23 18.86 -14.02
CA THR A 246 9.19 20.26 -13.59
C THR A 246 7.75 20.79 -13.48
N SER A 247 6.91 20.52 -14.48
CA SER A 247 5.50 20.91 -14.47
C SER A 247 4.73 20.27 -13.29
N ARG A 248 5.00 18.99 -13.02
CA ARG A 248 4.40 18.26 -11.89
C ARG A 248 4.86 18.80 -10.53
N ILE A 249 6.15 19.12 -10.39
CA ILE A 249 6.69 19.73 -9.17
C ILE A 249 5.99 21.06 -8.88
N ALA A 250 5.84 21.93 -9.89
CA ALA A 250 5.14 23.20 -9.75
C ALA A 250 3.69 23.01 -9.29
N ALA A 251 2.97 22.06 -9.90
CA ALA A 251 1.60 21.73 -9.53
C ALA A 251 1.48 21.19 -8.09
N ILE A 252 2.42 20.35 -7.65
CA ILE A 252 2.44 19.80 -6.29
C ILE A 252 2.80 20.89 -5.28
N ARG A 253 3.69 21.83 -5.63
CA ARG A 253 4.02 22.97 -4.78
C ARG A 253 2.80 23.86 -4.54
N GLU A 254 2.06 24.20 -5.61
CA GLU A 254 0.79 24.92 -5.51
C GLU A 254 -0.22 24.17 -4.62
N PHE A 255 -0.33 22.85 -4.78
CA PHE A 255 -1.18 22.00 -3.94
C PHE A 255 -0.79 22.08 -2.46
N ILE A 256 0.51 21.94 -2.13
CA ILE A 256 1.02 22.11 -0.77
C ILE A 256 0.66 23.49 -0.24
N GLU A 257 0.89 24.54 -1.03
CA GLU A 257 0.68 25.94 -0.65
C GLU A 257 -0.77 26.25 -0.30
N SER A 258 -1.70 25.74 -1.10
CA SER A 258 -3.15 25.88 -0.91
C SER A 258 -3.69 25.26 0.39
N GLY A 259 -2.89 24.45 1.09
CA GLY A 259 -3.28 23.77 2.33
C GLY A 259 -3.77 22.34 2.12
N GLY A 260 -3.48 21.74 0.96
CA GLY A 260 -3.83 20.36 0.65
C GLY A 260 -5.34 20.10 0.60
N ALA A 261 -5.77 18.89 0.99
CA ALA A 261 -7.18 18.48 0.97
C ALA A 261 -8.08 19.29 1.92
N ALA A 262 -7.53 19.97 2.92
CA ALA A 262 -8.32 20.75 3.88
C ALA A 262 -9.08 21.93 3.24
N ARG A 263 -8.71 22.35 2.02
CA ARG A 263 -9.40 23.43 1.29
C ARG A 263 -9.97 23.01 -0.06
N MET A 264 -9.62 21.84 -0.58
CA MET A 264 -10.10 21.39 -1.88
C MET A 264 -11.36 20.54 -1.72
N THR A 265 -12.43 20.92 -2.43
CA THR A 265 -13.60 20.04 -2.57
C THR A 265 -13.21 18.79 -3.36
N ARG A 266 -13.82 17.63 -3.03
CA ARG A 266 -13.55 16.33 -3.68
C ARG A 266 -13.62 16.41 -5.21
N ALA A 267 -14.53 17.22 -5.75
CA ALA A 267 -14.69 17.45 -7.19
C ALA A 267 -13.47 18.16 -7.83
N HIS A 268 -12.80 19.02 -7.09
CA HIS A 268 -11.62 19.73 -7.58
C HIS A 268 -10.38 18.84 -7.59
N LEU A 269 -10.26 17.94 -6.60
CA LEU A 269 -9.19 16.94 -6.54
C LEU A 269 -9.29 15.96 -7.71
N SER A 270 -10.47 15.38 -7.95
CA SER A 270 -10.73 14.43 -9.05
C SER A 270 -10.22 14.91 -10.41
N ASN A 271 -10.59 16.13 -10.81
CA ASN A 271 -10.27 16.64 -12.15
C ASN A 271 -8.83 17.15 -12.28
N ALA A 272 -8.25 17.71 -11.21
CA ALA A 272 -6.88 18.20 -11.22
C ALA A 272 -5.86 17.07 -11.08
N TRP A 273 -6.22 15.98 -10.40
CA TRP A 273 -5.29 14.90 -10.04
C TRP A 273 -5.17 13.82 -11.11
N SER A 274 -6.29 13.38 -11.70
CA SER A 274 -6.31 12.30 -12.68
C SER A 274 -5.45 12.60 -13.92
N SER A 275 -5.27 13.88 -14.27
CA SER A 275 -4.40 14.30 -15.38
C SER A 275 -2.94 14.53 -14.98
N ARG A 276 -2.64 14.76 -13.69
CA ARG A 276 -1.30 15.18 -13.23
C ARG A 276 -0.45 14.01 -12.71
N LEU A 277 -1.07 13.01 -12.08
CA LEU A 277 -0.40 11.82 -11.50
C LEU A 277 -0.69 10.51 -12.27
N GLY A 278 -1.52 10.57 -13.30
CA GLY A 278 -1.81 9.42 -14.15
C GLY A 278 -0.53 8.82 -14.75
N PRO A 279 -0.53 7.51 -15.05
CA PRO A 279 0.64 6.83 -15.59
C PRO A 279 1.14 7.56 -16.85
N THR A 280 2.38 8.04 -16.82
CA THR A 280 3.04 8.73 -17.94
C THR A 280 3.23 7.85 -19.16
N GLY A 281 3.11 6.53 -18.98
CA GLY A 281 3.67 5.55 -19.90
C GLY A 281 2.71 4.57 -20.57
N ARG A 282 1.37 4.68 -20.43
CA ARG A 282 0.48 3.96 -21.37
C ARG A 282 0.36 4.76 -22.66
N GLY A 283 1.48 4.90 -23.36
CA GLY A 283 1.44 4.63 -24.80
C GLY A 283 0.79 3.25 -24.91
N VAL A 284 -0.45 3.21 -25.37
CA VAL A 284 -1.14 1.97 -25.70
C VAL A 284 -0.20 1.25 -26.67
N ALA A 285 0.53 0.23 -26.19
CA ALA A 285 1.19 -0.70 -27.07
C ALA A 285 0.06 -1.37 -27.87
N GLN A 286 -0.21 -0.83 -29.06
CA GLN A 286 -1.12 -1.38 -30.04
C GLN A 286 -0.59 -2.67 -30.67
N ASP A 287 0.51 -3.24 -30.16
CA ASP A 287 1.14 -4.42 -30.73
C ASP A 287 1.07 -5.61 -29.78
N LEU A 288 -0.13 -6.20 -29.72
CA LEU A 288 -0.26 -7.62 -29.49
C LEU A 288 -0.71 -8.25 -30.81
N SER A 289 0.21 -8.30 -31.77
CA SER A 289 0.10 -9.24 -32.88
C SER A 289 -0.13 -10.64 -32.30
N PRO A 290 -1.18 -11.37 -32.72
CA PRO A 290 -1.38 -12.74 -32.26
C PRO A 290 -0.26 -13.61 -32.83
N LEU A 291 0.52 -14.21 -31.93
CA LEU A 291 1.32 -15.38 -32.29
C LEU A 291 0.34 -16.50 -32.66
N VAL A 292 0.26 -16.76 -33.97
CA VAL A 292 -0.34 -17.96 -34.58
C VAL A 292 0.68 -19.09 -34.54
#